data_AF-A0AAV5TH75-F1
#
_entry.id   AF-A0AAV5TH75-F1
#
_cell.length_a   1.000
_cell.length_b   1.000
_cell.length_c   1.000
_cell.angle_alpha   90.00
_cell.angle_beta   90.00
_cell.angle_gamma   90.00
#
_symmetry.space_group_name_H-M   'P 1'
#
loop_
_entity.id
_entity.type
_entity.pdbx_description
1 polymer ?
#
loop_
_entity_poly.entity_id
_entity_poly.type
_entity_poly.pdbx_seq_one_letter_code
_entity_poly.pdbx_strand_id
1 'polypeptide(L)'
;LTLPIFLTLDAQQSFFTILRIIFICSILLHIASVVFLTKYTPSNQAAWRNYMLFIQSCLVVLDIHLEILMSPVPIFPAPAGYATGLLCKLGVPVKVEAGLGMLIIANIGTSTILCVFHKHQTDLVGSSRFRLCERANRIAHIGLIIAYSFPPASYTTVVQSQKITDELLELDPRNLT
;
A
#
# COMPACT_ATOMS: atom_id res chain seq x y z
N LEU A 1 10.14 30.53 -19.81
CA LEU A 1 10.59 30.28 -18.43
C LEU A 1 10.26 28.83 -18.09
N THR A 2 11.14 27.90 -18.42
CA THR A 2 11.00 26.48 -18.07
C THR A 2 11.54 26.32 -16.66
N LEU A 3 10.67 26.16 -15.66
CA LEU A 3 11.13 25.73 -14.33
C LEU A 3 11.90 24.41 -14.50
N PRO A 4 13.06 24.24 -13.84
CA PRO A 4 13.70 22.95 -13.81
C PRO A 4 12.74 21.93 -13.18
N ILE A 5 12.47 20.86 -13.92
CA ILE A 5 11.58 19.76 -13.52
C ILE A 5 12.17 18.98 -12.33
N PHE A 6 13.49 19.06 -12.14
CA PHE A 6 14.19 18.38 -11.05
C PHE A 6 14.10 19.17 -9.73
N LEU A 7 13.77 18.47 -8.64
CA LEU A 7 13.91 19.01 -7.29
C LEU A 7 15.37 19.43 -7.04
N THR A 8 15.58 20.55 -6.36
CA THR A 8 16.91 20.90 -5.85
C THR A 8 17.37 19.85 -4.84
N LEU A 9 18.67 19.58 -4.79
CA LEU A 9 19.25 18.60 -3.87
C LEU A 9 18.89 18.88 -2.41
N ASP A 10 18.88 20.16 -2.03
CA ASP A 10 18.47 20.61 -0.69
C ASP A 10 17.00 20.29 -0.37
N ALA A 11 16.11 20.46 -1.36
CA ALA A 11 14.70 20.12 -1.21
C ALA A 11 14.49 18.61 -1.09
N GLN A 12 15.23 17.83 -1.88
CA GLN A 12 15.18 16.37 -1.83
C GLN A 12 15.70 15.82 -0.48
N GLN A 13 16.80 16.36 0.03
CA GLN A 13 17.33 15.97 1.34
C GLN A 13 16.38 16.36 2.47
N SER A 14 15.76 17.54 2.39
CA SER A 14 14.73 17.96 3.35
C SER A 14 13.52 17.04 3.32
N PHE A 15 13.05 16.67 2.12
CA PHE A 15 11.96 15.72 1.93
C PHE A 15 12.25 14.37 2.58
N PHE A 16 13.42 13.78 2.31
CA PHE A 16 13.81 12.51 2.94
C PHE A 16 13.97 12.61 4.46
N THR A 17 14.45 13.74 4.96
CA THR A 17 14.57 13.98 6.40
C THR A 17 13.20 13.99 7.06
N ILE A 18 12.23 14.67 6.45
CA ILE A 18 10.84 14.72 6.92
C ILE A 18 10.22 13.32 6.91
N LEU A 19 10.37 12.56 5.82
CA LEU A 19 9.88 11.19 5.75
C LEU A 19 10.45 10.31 6.87
N ARG A 20 11.76 10.38 7.12
CA ARG A 20 12.43 9.65 8.22
C ARG A 20 11.88 9.98 9.60
N ILE A 21 11.54 11.24 9.84
CA ILE A 21 10.90 11.64 11.10
C ILE A 21 9.50 11.03 11.20
N ILE A 22 8.72 11.10 10.11
CA ILE A 22 7.38 10.50 10.04
C ILE A 22 7.44 9.00 10.31
N PHE A 23 8.42 8.29 9.75
CA PHE A 23 8.66 6.86 9.99
C PHE A 23 8.89 6.50 11.43
N ILE A 24 9.79 7.24 12.10
CA ILE A 24 10.16 6.98 13.48
C ILE A 24 8.91 7.16 14.35
N CYS A 25 8.15 8.22 14.11
CA CYS A 25 6.86 8.43 14.75
C CYS A 25 5.87 7.29 14.43
N SER A 26 5.80 6.85 13.17
CA SER A 26 4.90 5.77 12.74
C SER A 26 5.23 4.45 13.42
N ILE A 27 6.51 4.07 13.52
CA ILE A 27 6.95 2.86 14.23
C ILE A 27 6.50 2.89 15.70
N LEU A 28 6.67 4.02 16.38
CA LEU A 28 6.21 4.15 17.77
C LEU A 28 4.70 3.97 17.89
N LEU A 29 3.93 4.54 16.96
CA LEU A 29 2.48 4.36 16.89
C LEU A 29 2.11 2.91 16.55
N HIS A 30 2.87 2.23 15.69
CA HIS A 30 2.62 0.84 15.37
C HIS A 30 2.83 -0.07 16.57
N ILE A 31 3.90 0.13 17.32
CA ILE A 31 4.18 -0.61 18.56
C ILE A 31 3.06 -0.37 19.57
N ALA A 32 2.69 0.90 19.80
CA ALA A 32 1.60 1.25 20.70
C ALA A 32 0.28 0.57 20.28
N SER A 33 -0.08 0.64 19.00
CA SER A 33 -1.29 0.01 18.45
C SER A 33 -1.30 -1.50 18.70
N VAL A 34 -0.20 -2.21 18.43
CA VAL A 34 -0.10 -3.65 18.68
C VAL A 34 -0.24 -3.98 20.17
N VAL A 35 0.39 -3.19 21.06
CA VAL A 35 0.25 -3.36 22.52
C VAL A 35 -1.20 -3.15 22.96
N PHE A 36 -1.85 -2.07 22.50
CA PHE A 36 -3.24 -1.80 22.85
C PHE A 36 -4.16 -2.92 22.36
N LEU A 37 -4.01 -3.32 21.10
CA LEU A 37 -4.85 -4.30 20.46
C LEU A 37 -4.70 -5.70 21.08
N THR A 38 -3.51 -6.08 21.51
CA THR A 38 -3.27 -7.38 22.16
C THR A 38 -3.66 -7.39 23.63
N LYS A 39 -3.36 -6.33 24.39
CA LYS A 39 -3.53 -6.30 25.85
C LYS A 39 -4.93 -5.87 26.29
N TYR A 40 -5.59 -4.97 25.55
CA TYR A 40 -6.85 -4.36 25.99
C TYR A 40 -8.09 -4.86 25.23
N THR A 41 -7.91 -5.64 24.16
CA THR A 41 -9.05 -6.19 23.42
C THR A 41 -9.57 -7.47 24.09
N PRO A 42 -10.85 -7.52 24.49
CA PRO A 42 -11.43 -8.66 25.17
C PRO A 42 -11.39 -9.94 24.31
N SER A 43 -11.22 -11.10 24.95
CA SER A 43 -11.14 -12.41 24.26
C SER A 43 -12.41 -12.74 23.46
N ASN A 44 -13.57 -12.24 23.87
CA ASN A 44 -14.84 -12.40 23.15
C ASN A 44 -14.85 -11.73 21.76
N GLN A 45 -13.89 -10.84 21.47
CA GLN A 45 -13.74 -10.17 20.17
C GLN A 45 -12.48 -10.64 19.42
N ALA A 46 -12.03 -11.88 19.67
CA ALA A 46 -10.80 -12.41 19.08
C ALA A 46 -10.78 -12.37 17.54
N ALA A 47 -11.91 -12.64 16.87
CA ALA A 47 -11.99 -12.59 15.40
C ALA A 47 -11.75 -11.16 14.88
N TRP A 48 -12.43 -10.16 15.47
CA TRP A 48 -12.23 -8.75 15.13
C TRP A 48 -10.80 -8.28 15.43
N ARG A 49 -10.24 -8.70 16.56
CA ARG A 49 -8.84 -8.44 16.94
C ARG A 49 -7.86 -8.94 15.88
N ASN A 50 -8.09 -10.13 15.33
CA ASN A 50 -7.21 -10.71 14.32
C ASN A 50 -7.24 -9.92 13.00
N TYR A 51 -8.41 -9.43 12.56
CA TYR A 51 -8.49 -8.54 11.39
C TYR A 51 -7.70 -7.24 11.61
N MET A 52 -7.87 -6.61 12.78
CA MET A 52 -7.13 -5.39 13.13
C MET A 52 -5.61 -5.64 13.21
N LEU A 53 -5.17 -6.78 13.75
CA LEU A 53 -3.75 -7.15 13.81
C LEU A 53 -3.16 -7.37 12.42
N PHE A 54 -3.94 -7.98 11.52
CA PHE A 54 -3.53 -8.16 10.13
C PHE A 54 -3.38 -6.82 9.41
N ILE A 55 -4.36 -5.92 9.53
CA ILE A 55 -4.30 -4.56 8.98
C ILE A 55 -3.06 -3.82 9.51
N GLN A 56 -2.85 -3.88 10.82
CA GLN A 56 -1.70 -3.27 11.47
C GLN A 56 -0.37 -3.80 10.91
N SER A 57 -0.29 -5.11 10.69
CA SER A 57 0.90 -5.75 10.11
C SER A 57 1.13 -5.30 8.67
N CYS A 58 0.08 -5.22 7.86
CA CYS A 58 0.17 -4.72 6.49
C CYS A 58 0.58 -3.25 6.43
N LEU A 59 0.12 -2.40 7.35
CA LEU A 59 0.53 -1.00 7.44
C LEU A 59 2.03 -0.86 7.76
N VAL A 60 2.56 -1.64 8.71
CA VAL A 60 4.00 -1.66 9.00
C VAL A 60 4.80 -2.07 7.76
N VAL A 61 4.34 -3.10 7.04
CA VAL A 61 4.97 -3.53 5.78
C VAL A 61 4.91 -2.44 4.72
N LEU A 62 3.78 -1.71 4.63
CA LEU A 62 3.64 -0.60 3.69
C LEU A 62 4.61 0.55 4.01
N ASP A 63 4.75 0.92 5.27
CA ASP A 63 5.66 1.98 5.70
C ASP A 63 7.11 1.62 5.38
N ILE A 64 7.53 0.40 5.71
CA ILE A 64 8.85 -0.13 5.33
C ILE A 64 9.03 -0.11 3.81
N HIS A 65 8.00 -0.54 3.06
CA HIS A 65 8.05 -0.58 1.61
C HIS A 65 8.23 0.81 1.00
N LEU A 66 7.40 1.77 1.41
CA LEU A 66 7.41 3.13 0.86
C LEU A 66 8.67 3.88 1.25
N GLU A 67 9.21 3.65 2.45
CA GLU A 67 10.29 4.51 2.94
C GLU A 67 11.69 3.95 2.74
N ILE A 68 11.85 2.62 2.87
CA ILE A 68 13.16 1.98 2.78
C ILE A 68 13.34 1.31 1.42
N LEU A 69 12.35 0.53 1.00
CA LEU A 69 12.48 -0.32 -0.20
C LEU A 69 12.33 0.51 -1.48
N MET A 70 11.27 1.30 -1.58
CA MET A 70 10.94 2.10 -2.76
C MET A 70 11.45 3.54 -2.65
N SER A 71 11.24 4.21 -1.51
CA SER A 71 11.62 5.62 -1.30
C SER A 71 11.28 6.51 -2.51
N PRO A 72 9.98 6.64 -2.86
CA PRO A 72 9.54 7.36 -4.03
C PRO A 72 9.74 8.87 -3.87
N VAL A 73 10.22 9.52 -4.93
CA VAL A 73 10.42 10.95 -5.03
C VAL A 73 9.46 11.49 -6.10
N PRO A 74 8.43 12.26 -5.71
CA PRO A 74 7.54 12.89 -6.67
C PRO A 74 8.26 14.02 -7.42
N ILE A 75 7.98 14.16 -8.71
CA ILE A 75 8.52 15.21 -9.58
C ILE A 75 7.44 16.27 -9.76
N PHE A 76 7.41 17.29 -8.91
CA PHE A 76 6.43 18.37 -9.07
C PHE A 76 6.84 19.32 -10.21
N PRO A 77 5.91 19.78 -11.08
CA PRO A 77 4.45 19.63 -11.06
C PRO A 77 3.90 18.44 -11.88
N ALA A 78 4.76 17.59 -12.43
CA ALA A 78 4.31 16.44 -13.22
C ALA A 78 3.68 15.36 -12.31
N PRO A 79 2.67 14.60 -12.78
CA PRO A 79 2.21 13.39 -12.10
C PRO A 79 3.19 12.23 -12.34
N ALA A 80 4.46 12.47 -12.07
CA ALA A 80 5.57 11.56 -12.29
C ALA A 80 6.42 11.46 -11.03
N GLY A 81 7.21 10.40 -10.94
CA GLY A 81 8.12 10.18 -9.83
C GLY A 81 9.14 9.12 -10.18
N TYR A 82 10.24 9.12 -9.44
CA TYR A 82 11.26 8.08 -9.50
C TYR A 82 11.46 7.51 -8.11
N ALA A 83 12.07 6.33 -8.02
CA ALA A 83 12.31 5.66 -6.75
C ALA A 83 13.83 5.54 -6.53
N THR A 84 14.26 5.67 -5.27
CA THR A 84 15.69 5.68 -4.89
C THR A 84 16.02 4.71 -3.75
N GLY A 85 15.05 3.89 -3.37
CA GLY A 85 15.15 2.96 -2.26
C GLY A 85 16.03 1.75 -2.54
N LEU A 86 16.05 0.82 -1.58
CA LEU A 86 16.89 -0.37 -1.64
C LEU A 86 16.54 -1.28 -2.83
N LEU A 87 15.26 -1.47 -3.16
CA LEU A 87 14.85 -2.34 -4.28
C LEU A 87 15.33 -1.78 -5.62
N CYS A 88 15.27 -0.47 -5.81
CA CYS A 88 15.82 0.20 -6.99
C CYS A 88 17.34 -0.02 -7.10
N LYS A 89 18.07 0.06 -5.98
CA LYS A 89 19.53 -0.20 -5.95
C LYS A 89 19.88 -1.65 -6.25
N LEU A 90 18.97 -2.58 -5.99
CA LEU A 90 19.09 -4.00 -6.34
C LEU A 90 18.64 -4.29 -7.78
N GLY A 91 18.26 -3.27 -8.56
CA GLY A 91 17.84 -3.41 -9.95
C GLY A 91 16.39 -3.89 -10.12
N VAL A 92 15.57 -3.82 -9.07
CA VAL A 92 14.14 -4.13 -9.20
C VAL A 92 13.44 -3.01 -9.99
N PRO A 93 12.60 -3.33 -10.99
CA PRO A 93 11.88 -2.31 -11.74
C PRO A 93 10.88 -1.56 -10.85
N VAL A 94 10.85 -0.23 -10.94
CA VAL A 94 9.92 0.65 -10.18
C VAL A 94 8.45 0.24 -10.34
N LYS A 95 8.07 -0.31 -11.50
CA LYS A 95 6.71 -0.82 -11.76
C LYS A 95 6.35 -2.01 -10.87
N VAL A 96 7.30 -2.91 -10.62
CA VAL A 96 7.12 -4.07 -9.73
C VAL A 96 6.98 -3.58 -8.29
N GLU A 97 7.80 -2.62 -7.88
CA GLU A 97 7.72 -2.00 -6.55
C GLU A 97 6.39 -1.26 -6.33
N ALA A 98 5.95 -0.49 -7.33
CA ALA A 98 4.65 0.18 -7.31
C ALA A 98 3.50 -0.83 -7.26
N GLY A 99 3.57 -1.91 -8.04
CA GLY A 99 2.58 -2.99 -8.02
C GLY A 99 2.50 -3.71 -6.68
N LEU A 100 3.65 -3.96 -6.04
CA LEU A 100 3.71 -4.51 -4.69
C LEU A 100 3.07 -3.56 -3.67
N GLY A 101 3.39 -2.26 -3.74
CA GLY A 101 2.76 -1.23 -2.89
C GLY A 101 1.24 -1.18 -3.05
N MET A 102 0.76 -1.20 -4.30
CA MET A 102 -0.68 -1.25 -4.60
C MET A 102 -1.35 -2.51 -4.06
N LEU A 103 -0.68 -3.67 -4.14
CA LEU A 103 -1.19 -4.92 -3.59
C LEU A 103 -1.31 -4.85 -2.05
N ILE A 104 -0.34 -4.26 -1.37
CA ILE A 104 -0.40 -4.08 0.09
C ILE A 104 -1.56 -3.15 0.47
N ILE A 105 -1.71 -2.01 -0.21
CA ILE A 105 -2.83 -1.07 0.00
C ILE A 105 -4.18 -1.74 -0.25
N ALA A 106 -4.30 -2.53 -1.32
CA ALA A 106 -5.52 -3.27 -1.62
C ALA A 106 -5.88 -4.28 -0.53
N ASN A 107 -4.88 -4.98 0.04
CA ASN A 107 -5.08 -5.90 1.16
C ASN A 107 -5.49 -5.18 2.44
N ILE A 108 -4.93 -4.00 2.73
CA ILE A 108 -5.35 -3.13 3.86
C ILE A 108 -6.82 -2.73 3.69
N GLY A 109 -7.19 -2.23 2.50
CA GLY A 109 -8.56 -1.81 2.20
C GLY A 109 -9.55 -2.97 2.33
N THR A 110 -9.23 -4.11 1.72
CA THR A 110 -10.04 -5.33 1.80
C THR A 110 -10.24 -5.76 3.25
N SER A 111 -9.16 -5.86 4.01
CA SER A 111 -9.21 -6.30 5.41
C SER A 111 -10.00 -5.32 6.28
N THR A 112 -9.93 -4.03 5.98
CA THR A 112 -10.72 -2.99 6.68
C THR A 112 -12.21 -3.16 6.41
N ILE A 113 -12.60 -3.36 5.14
CA ILE A 113 -13.99 -3.62 4.76
C ILE A 113 -14.50 -4.90 5.45
N LEU A 114 -13.72 -5.98 5.42
CA LEU A 114 -14.07 -7.24 6.06
C LEU A 114 -14.17 -7.11 7.58
N CYS A 115 -13.29 -6.34 8.20
CA CYS A 115 -13.33 -6.07 9.64
C CYS A 115 -14.63 -5.35 10.04
N VAL A 116 -15.01 -4.31 9.30
CA VAL A 116 -16.26 -3.56 9.52
C VAL A 116 -17.46 -4.46 9.26
N PHE A 117 -17.43 -5.24 8.17
CA PHE A 117 -18.49 -6.16 7.82
C PHE A 117 -18.71 -7.23 8.89
N HIS A 118 -17.62 -7.86 9.37
CA HIS A 118 -17.67 -8.85 10.44
C HIS A 118 -18.25 -8.26 11.73
N LYS A 119 -17.80 -7.06 12.11
CA LYS A 119 -18.32 -6.38 13.30
C LYS A 119 -19.81 -6.10 13.17
N HIS A 120 -20.24 -5.54 12.04
CA HIS A 120 -21.65 -5.29 11.75
C HIS A 120 -22.49 -6.58 11.83
N GLN A 121 -22.02 -7.69 11.26
CA GLN A 121 -22.74 -8.97 11.32
C GLN A 121 -22.85 -9.55 12.73
N THR A 122 -21.89 -9.25 13.62
CA THR A 122 -21.87 -9.73 15.01
C THR A 122 -22.89 -8.98 15.88
N ASP A 123 -23.09 -7.68 15.61
CA ASP A 123 -24.00 -6.82 16.38
C ASP A 123 -25.48 -6.94 15.93
N LEU A 124 -25.76 -7.56 14.79
CA LEU A 124 -27.13 -7.76 14.28
C LEU A 124 -27.91 -8.78 15.12
N VAL A 125 -29.06 -8.36 15.64
CA VAL A 125 -30.02 -9.24 16.33
C VAL A 125 -30.49 -10.36 15.39
N GLY A 126 -30.58 -11.59 15.93
CA GLY A 126 -30.61 -12.85 15.17
C GLY A 126 -31.71 -13.08 14.12
N SER A 127 -32.69 -12.17 14.01
CA SER A 127 -33.81 -12.21 13.05
C SER A 127 -33.73 -11.11 11.97
N SER A 128 -32.66 -10.32 11.90
CA SER A 128 -32.59 -9.22 10.93
C SER A 128 -32.43 -9.73 9.49
N ARG A 129 -33.06 -9.04 8.54
CA ARG A 129 -32.94 -9.33 7.09
C ARG A 129 -31.53 -9.10 6.53
N PHE A 130 -30.66 -8.43 7.29
CA PHE A 130 -29.29 -8.09 6.90
C PHE A 130 -28.25 -9.09 7.39
N ARG A 131 -28.65 -10.09 8.19
CA ARG A 131 -27.76 -11.17 8.63
C ARG A 131 -27.53 -12.14 7.48
N LEU A 132 -26.30 -12.18 6.96
CA LEU A 132 -25.95 -13.13 5.93
C LEU A 132 -25.81 -14.53 6.51
N CYS A 133 -26.20 -15.54 5.72
CA CYS A 133 -25.84 -16.93 6.00
C CYS A 133 -24.31 -17.08 5.93
N GLU A 134 -23.74 -17.99 6.73
CA GLU A 134 -22.30 -18.24 6.78
C GLU A 134 -21.68 -18.52 5.40
N ARG A 135 -22.43 -19.22 4.52
CA ARG A 135 -22.00 -19.49 3.14
C ARG A 135 -21.91 -18.20 2.33
N ALA A 136 -22.92 -17.34 2.40
CA ALA A 136 -22.93 -16.05 1.71
C ALA A 136 -21.83 -15.12 2.24
N ASN A 137 -21.60 -15.12 3.56
CA ASN A 137 -20.49 -14.37 4.17
C ASN A 137 -19.12 -14.85 3.68
N ARG A 138 -18.91 -16.18 3.56
CA ARG A 138 -17.66 -16.75 3.05
C ARG A 138 -17.44 -16.43 1.57
N ILE A 139 -18.49 -16.49 0.76
CA ILE A 139 -18.43 -16.12 -0.66
C ILE A 139 -18.11 -14.64 -0.81
N ALA A 140 -18.75 -13.77 -0.02
CA ALA A 140 -18.45 -12.33 -0.03
C ALA A 140 -17.00 -12.05 0.38
N HIS A 141 -16.49 -12.75 1.39
CA HIS A 141 -15.08 -12.67 1.80
C HIS A 141 -14.11 -13.02 0.66
N ILE A 142 -14.31 -14.18 0.03
CA ILE A 142 -13.44 -14.65 -1.07
C ILE A 142 -13.57 -13.70 -2.28
N GLY A 143 -14.78 -13.28 -2.61
CA GLY A 143 -15.04 -12.36 -3.71
C GLY A 143 -14.36 -11.01 -3.52
N LEU A 144 -14.40 -10.44 -2.31
CA LEU A 144 -13.71 -9.19 -1.99
C LEU A 144 -12.18 -9.30 -2.13
N ILE A 145 -11.59 -10.38 -1.63
CA ILE A 145 -10.15 -10.63 -1.77
C ILE A 145 -9.76 -10.71 -3.24
N ILE A 146 -10.49 -11.50 -4.04
CA ILE A 146 -10.20 -11.65 -5.47
C ILE A 146 -10.35 -10.30 -6.20
N ALA A 147 -11.44 -9.58 -5.96
CA ALA A 147 -11.74 -8.32 -6.63
C ALA A 147 -10.67 -7.24 -6.38
N TYR A 148 -10.13 -7.16 -5.16
CA TYR A 148 -9.12 -6.16 -4.79
C TYR A 148 -7.68 -6.60 -5.05
N SER A 149 -7.36 -7.90 -4.97
CA SER A 149 -6.00 -8.40 -5.22
C SER A 149 -5.70 -8.60 -6.72
N PHE A 150 -6.71 -8.79 -7.56
CA PHE A 150 -6.52 -9.05 -8.99
C PHE A 150 -5.96 -7.85 -9.79
N PRO A 151 -6.46 -6.61 -9.65
CA PRO A 151 -5.95 -5.47 -10.42
C PRO A 151 -4.46 -5.12 -10.16
N PRO A 152 -3.96 -5.12 -8.91
CA PRO A 152 -2.53 -4.92 -8.65
C PRO A 152 -1.65 -6.04 -9.23
N ALA A 153 -2.13 -7.29 -9.19
CA ALA A 153 -1.42 -8.44 -9.73
C ALA A 153 -1.39 -8.47 -11.27
N SER A 154 -2.44 -7.95 -11.93
CA SER A 154 -2.40 -7.76 -13.38
C SER A 154 -1.49 -6.59 -13.76
N TYR A 155 -1.44 -5.53 -12.96
CA TYR A 155 -0.52 -4.41 -13.19
C TYR A 155 0.96 -4.82 -13.20
N THR A 156 1.37 -5.75 -12.33
CA THR A 156 2.76 -6.25 -12.31
C THR A 156 3.11 -7.15 -13.50
N THR A 157 2.12 -7.78 -14.14
CA THR A 157 2.32 -8.75 -15.23
C THR A 157 2.13 -8.16 -16.62
N VAL A 158 1.53 -6.96 -16.75
CA VAL A 158 1.49 -6.20 -18.01
C VAL A 158 2.86 -5.56 -18.27
N VAL A 159 3.83 -6.42 -18.58
CA VAL A 159 5.25 -6.16 -18.87
C VAL A 159 5.46 -5.44 -20.22
N GLN A 160 4.40 -5.19 -20.99
CA GLN A 160 4.50 -4.74 -22.38
C GLN A 160 5.12 -3.34 -22.58
N SER A 161 5.11 -2.45 -21.58
CA SER A 161 5.44 -1.04 -21.85
C SER A 161 6.85 -0.60 -21.50
N GLN A 162 7.70 -1.37 -20.78
CA GLN A 162 9.05 -0.84 -20.48
C GLN A 162 9.96 -0.83 -21.70
N LYS A 163 10.03 -1.94 -22.45
CA LYS A 163 10.76 -1.97 -23.73
C LYS A 163 10.28 -0.90 -24.70
N ILE A 164 8.96 -0.72 -24.80
CA ILE A 164 8.36 0.30 -25.68
C ILE A 164 8.65 1.71 -25.16
N THR A 165 8.63 1.96 -23.85
CA THR A 165 8.96 3.28 -23.27
C THR A 165 10.45 3.59 -23.42
N ASP A 166 11.32 2.61 -23.23
CA ASP A 166 12.77 2.76 -23.37
C ASP A 166 13.13 2.98 -24.86
N GLU A 167 12.50 2.24 -25.77
CA GLU A 167 12.61 2.41 -27.22
C GLU A 167 12.04 3.77 -27.68
N LEU A 168 10.92 4.22 -27.10
CA LEU A 168 10.37 5.57 -27.34
C LEU A 168 11.25 6.69 -26.77
N LEU A 169 11.98 6.43 -25.68
CA LEU A 169 12.95 7.37 -25.11
C LEU A 169 14.19 7.48 -25.99
N GLU A 170 14.72 6.36 -26.48
CA GLU A 170 15.82 6.35 -27.45
C GLU A 170 15.45 7.02 -28.78
N LEU A 171 14.17 6.90 -29.19
CA LEU A 171 13.64 7.54 -30.38
C LEU A 171 13.19 9.00 -30.17
N ASP A 172 13.18 9.53 -28.94
CA ASP A 172 12.75 10.91 -28.69
C ASP A 172 13.84 11.88 -29.18
N PRO A 173 13.55 12.74 -30.19
CA PRO A 173 14.53 13.70 -30.72
C PRO A 173 14.97 14.77 -29.72
N ARG A 174 14.34 14.83 -28.52
CA ARG A 174 14.75 15.70 -27.41
C ARG A 174 15.66 15.00 -26.41
N ASN A 175 15.89 13.70 -26.58
CA ASN A 175 16.79 12.96 -25.73
C ASN A 175 18.23 13.35 -26.08
N LEU A 176 18.84 14.17 -25.22
CA LEU A 176 20.21 14.62 -25.35
C LEU A 176 21.13 13.51 -24.82
N THR A 177 21.30 12.44 -25.61
CA THR A 177 22.47 11.56 -25.49
C THR A 177 23.69 12.24 -26.12
#